data_AF-X1QYL7-F1
#
_entry.id   AF-X1QYL7-F1
#
_cell.length_a   1.000
_cell.length_b   1.000
_cell.length_c   1.000
_cell.angle_alpha   90.00
_cell.angle_beta   90.00
_cell.angle_gamma   90.00
#
_symmetry.space_group_name_H-M   'P 1'
#
loop_
_entity.id
_entity.type
_entity.pdbx_description
1 polymer ?
#
loop_
_entity_poly.entity_id
_entity_poly.type
_entity_poly.pdbx_seq_one_letter_code
_entity_poly.pdbx_strand_id
1 'polypeptide(L)'
;YINPTALGLLKIEDKARKLIIYGLKDYQFGNKVVIKGIPKNAKKVADDIYEVYQSIGIKSGLHRQELNRVLWRRMQKHLSRRYKKGVVSADGKVKPLELTL
;
A
#
# COMPACT_ATOMS: atom_id res chain seq x y z
N TYR A 1 -11.49 25.54 -10.44
CA TYR A 1 -12.59 25.00 -9.61
C TYR A 1 -12.03 24.50 -8.28
N ILE A 2 -12.09 25.33 -7.22
CA ILE A 2 -11.73 24.95 -5.84
C ILE A 2 -12.85 25.44 -4.92
N ASN A 3 -13.41 24.55 -4.10
CA ASN A 3 -14.41 24.87 -3.09
C ASN A 3 -14.34 23.85 -1.95
N PRO A 4 -14.36 24.27 -0.67
CA PRO A 4 -14.17 23.37 0.46
C PRO A 4 -15.32 22.38 0.71
N THR A 5 -16.53 22.68 0.24
CA THR A 5 -17.74 21.95 0.64
C THR A 5 -18.63 21.53 -0.51
N ALA A 6 -18.57 22.21 -1.66
CA ALA A 6 -19.38 21.87 -2.82
C ALA A 6 -18.99 20.50 -3.40
N LEU A 7 -19.99 19.63 -3.57
CA LEU A 7 -19.82 18.29 -4.13
C LEU A 7 -19.26 18.36 -5.55
N GLY A 8 -18.31 17.47 -5.86
CA GLY A 8 -17.68 17.38 -7.18
C GLY A 8 -16.56 18.41 -7.44
N LEU A 9 -16.33 19.36 -6.53
CA LEU A 9 -15.23 20.32 -6.63
C LEU A 9 -14.00 19.89 -5.83
N LEU A 10 -12.84 20.41 -6.20
CA LEU A 10 -11.59 20.16 -5.48
C LEU A 10 -11.54 21.01 -4.20
N LYS A 11 -11.06 20.42 -3.11
CA LYS A 11 -10.74 21.15 -1.87
C LYS A 11 -9.26 21.00 -1.54
N ILE A 12 -8.73 21.98 -0.82
CA ILE A 12 -7.39 21.90 -0.24
C ILE A 12 -7.49 21.09 1.05
N GLU A 13 -7.04 19.83 1.01
CA GLU A 13 -7.07 18.95 2.18
C GLU A 13 -5.93 19.22 3.16
N ASP A 14 -4.74 19.53 2.66
CA ASP A 14 -3.55 19.68 3.50
C ASP A 14 -2.41 20.37 2.73
N LYS A 15 -1.36 20.80 3.45
CA LYS A 15 -0.14 21.41 2.89
C LYS A 15 1.09 20.84 3.61
N ALA A 16 2.15 20.55 2.85
CA ALA A 16 3.43 20.13 3.41
C ALA A 16 4.60 20.81 2.70
N ARG A 17 5.67 21.07 3.45
CA ARG A 17 6.94 21.60 2.89
C ARG A 17 7.75 20.54 2.13
N LYS A 18 7.54 19.26 2.46
CA LYS A 18 8.25 18.12 1.84
C LYS A 18 7.26 17.01 1.49
N LEU A 19 7.37 16.53 0.26
CA LEU A 19 6.67 15.36 -0.26
C LEU A 19 7.72 14.41 -0.84
N ILE A 20 7.67 13.14 -0.43
CA ILE A 20 8.45 12.06 -1.03
C ILE A 20 7.48 11.02 -1.57
N ILE A 21 7.57 10.70 -2.86
CA ILE A 21 6.75 9.68 -3.51
C ILE A 21 7.66 8.51 -3.86
N TYR A 22 7.40 7.34 -3.27
CA TYR A 22 8.12 6.11 -3.60
C TYR A 22 7.36 5.28 -4.65
N GLY A 23 6.04 5.41 -4.68
CA GLY A 23 5.19 4.72 -5.65
C GLY A 23 3.70 4.90 -5.36
N LEU A 24 2.85 4.09 -5.98
CA LEU A 24 1.41 4.19 -5.76
C LEU A 24 1.06 3.85 -4.30
N LYS A 25 0.48 4.83 -3.61
CA LYS A 25 0.06 4.69 -2.20
C LYS A 25 1.23 4.28 -1.28
N ASP A 26 2.45 4.66 -1.64
CA ASP A 26 3.67 4.62 -0.84
C ASP A 26 4.34 6.01 -0.92
N TYR A 27 4.05 6.85 0.07
CA TYR A 27 4.54 8.24 0.11
C TYR A 27 4.66 8.77 1.54
N GLN A 28 5.48 9.81 1.68
CA GLN A 28 5.60 10.62 2.89
C GLN A 28 5.18 12.06 2.58
N PHE A 29 4.12 12.52 3.24
CA PHE A 29 3.62 13.89 3.14
C PHE A 29 3.87 14.60 4.48
N GLY A 30 4.91 15.43 4.55
CA GLY A 30 5.42 15.96 5.83
C GLY A 30 5.83 14.82 6.77
N ASN A 31 5.14 14.72 7.92
CA ASN A 31 5.36 13.65 8.91
C ASN A 31 4.43 12.43 8.70
N LYS A 32 3.46 12.52 7.78
CA LYS A 32 2.50 11.46 7.51
C LYS A 32 3.09 10.46 6.53
N VAL A 33 3.25 9.22 6.97
CA VAL A 33 3.68 8.10 6.13
C VAL A 33 2.45 7.26 5.74
N VAL A 34 2.30 7.00 4.44
CA VAL A 34 1.22 6.19 3.89
C VAL A 34 1.84 5.08 3.06
N ILE A 35 1.69 3.83 3.51
CA ILE A 35 2.15 2.63 2.79
C ILE A 35 0.97 1.66 2.69
N LYS A 36 0.40 1.49 1.48
CA LYS A 36 -0.74 0.59 1.29
C LYS A 36 -0.34 -0.85 1.58
N GLY A 37 -1.14 -1.49 2.42
CA GLY A 37 -0.99 -2.91 2.73
C GLY A 37 0.03 -3.19 3.84
N ILE A 38 0.65 -2.17 4.41
CA ILE A 38 1.40 -2.26 5.67
C ILE A 38 0.51 -1.65 6.76
N PRO A 39 0.04 -2.42 7.75
CA PRO A 39 -0.80 -1.89 8.81
C PRO A 39 0.02 -1.01 9.77
N LYS A 40 -0.65 -0.08 10.47
CA LYS A 40 0.02 0.86 11.38
C LYS A 40 0.76 0.19 12.54
N ASN A 41 0.31 -1.01 12.94
CA ASN A 41 0.93 -1.80 13.99
C ASN A 41 2.01 -2.76 13.48
N ALA A 42 2.39 -2.69 12.20
CA ALA A 42 3.50 -3.46 11.66
C ALA A 42 4.81 -3.02 12.29
N LYS A 43 5.69 -3.98 12.59
CA LYS A 43 7.04 -3.69 13.05
C LYS A 43 7.96 -3.64 11.84
N LYS A 44 8.64 -2.51 11.61
CA LYS A 44 9.69 -2.41 10.59
C LYS A 44 10.91 -3.21 11.07
N VAL A 45 11.32 -4.21 10.29
CA VAL A 45 12.45 -5.10 10.60
C VAL A 45 13.70 -4.67 9.82
N ALA A 46 13.52 -4.26 8.57
CA ALA A 46 14.53 -3.66 7.72
C ALA A 46 13.87 -2.64 6.78
N ASP A 47 14.62 -2.01 5.89
CA ASP A 47 14.08 -0.94 5.03
C ASP A 47 12.85 -1.35 4.20
N ASP A 48 12.92 -2.55 3.61
CA ASP A 48 11.86 -3.10 2.77
C ASP A 48 11.17 -4.32 3.41
N ILE A 49 11.31 -4.52 4.73
CA ILE A 49 10.77 -5.69 5.44
C ILE A 49 9.98 -5.27 6.66
N TYR A 50 8.72 -5.70 6.70
CA TYR A 50 7.80 -5.47 7.81
C TYR A 50 7.30 -6.79 8.38
N GLU A 51 7.34 -6.94 9.70
CA GLU A 51 6.63 -8.02 10.39
C GLU A 51 5.17 -7.60 10.63
N VAL A 52 4.25 -8.45 10.18
CA VAL A 52 2.80 -8.21 10.26
C VAL A 52 2.08 -9.43 10.81
N TYR A 53 0.90 -9.20 11.39
CA TYR A 53 -0.05 -10.27 11.69
C TYR A 53 -0.91 -10.58 10.46
N GLN A 54 -0.99 -11.85 10.09
CA GLN A 54 -1.85 -12.36 9.04
C GLN A 54 -2.82 -13.39 9.61
N SER A 55 -4.10 -13.28 9.26
CA SER A 55 -5.09 -14.30 9.59
C SER A 55 -4.88 -15.54 8.73
N ILE A 56 -5.05 -16.71 9.33
CA ILE A 56 -5.06 -17.97 8.59
C ILE A 56 -6.36 -18.05 7.80
N GLY A 57 -6.26 -18.39 6.51
CA GLY A 57 -7.43 -18.53 5.65
C GLY A 57 -8.29 -19.75 6.00
N ILE A 58 -9.59 -19.70 5.68
CA ILE A 58 -10.58 -20.73 6.03
C ILE A 58 -10.14 -22.12 5.58
N LYS A 59 -9.60 -22.27 4.36
CA LYS A 59 -9.07 -23.55 3.84
C LYS A 59 -8.02 -24.16 4.77
N SER A 60 -7.06 -23.34 5.23
CA SER A 60 -6.02 -23.79 6.15
C SER A 60 -6.57 -24.06 7.55
N GLY A 61 -7.59 -23.33 8.00
CA GLY A 61 -8.32 -23.61 9.24
C GLY A 61 -9.07 -24.96 9.19
N LEU A 62 -9.74 -25.26 8.07
CA LEU A 62 -10.46 -26.51 7.85
C LEU A 62 -9.50 -27.72 7.90
N HIS A 63 -8.36 -27.64 7.21
CA HIS A 63 -7.34 -28.70 7.26
C HIS A 63 -6.80 -28.94 8.68
N ARG A 64 -6.83 -27.93 9.54
CA ARG A 64 -6.37 -28.02 10.94
C ARG A 64 -7.48 -28.41 11.92
N GLN A 65 -8.73 -28.53 11.46
CA GLN A 65 -9.92 -28.69 12.31
C GLN A 65 -10.08 -27.54 13.33
N GLU A 66 -9.63 -26.34 12.99
CA GLU A 66 -9.65 -25.16 13.86
C GLU A 66 -10.48 -24.02 13.25
N LEU A 67 -11.79 -24.25 13.06
CA LEU A 67 -12.71 -23.27 12.45
C LEU A 67 -13.38 -22.33 13.45
N ASN A 68 -13.38 -22.69 14.74
CA ASN A 68 -14.13 -21.97 15.77
C ASN A 68 -13.41 -20.73 16.33
N ARG A 69 -12.24 -20.38 15.76
CA ARG A 69 -11.42 -19.23 16.18
C ARG A 69 -10.66 -18.64 15.00
N VAL A 70 -10.47 -17.32 15.01
CA VAL A 70 -9.57 -16.66 14.05
C VAL A 70 -8.14 -16.85 14.51
N LEU A 71 -7.38 -17.63 13.74
CA LEU A 71 -5.97 -17.84 14.00
C LEU A 71 -5.14 -16.75 13.32
N TRP A 72 -4.21 -16.18 14.08
CA TRP A 72 -3.25 -15.20 13.57
C TRP A 72 -1.85 -15.75 13.63
N ARG A 73 -1.03 -15.43 12.63
CA ARG A 73 0.40 -15.73 12.61
C ARG A 73 1.20 -14.48 12.31
N ARG A 74 2.43 -14.42 12.81
CA ARG A 74 3.41 -13.44 12.35
C ARG A 74 3.96 -13.87 11.00
N MET A 75 4.15 -12.93 10.11
CA MET A 75 4.84 -13.14 8.83
C MET A 75 5.65 -11.90 8.47
N GLN A 76 6.70 -12.11 7.68
CA GLN A 76 7.41 -11.01 7.04
C GLN A 76 6.75 -10.64 5.71
N LYS A 77 6.62 -9.34 5.47
CA LYS A 77 6.12 -8.77 4.24
C LYS A 77 7.21 -7.91 3.60
N HIS A 78 7.57 -8.27 2.37
CA HIS A 78 8.53 -7.52 1.58
C HIS A 78 7.83 -6.41 0.80
N LEU A 79 8.30 -5.18 0.98
CA LEU A 79 7.82 -4.00 0.26
C LEU A 79 8.73 -3.76 -0.96
N SER A 80 8.20 -3.98 -2.17
CA SER A 80 8.93 -3.65 -3.39
C SER A 80 8.43 -2.33 -3.97
N ARG A 81 9.35 -1.39 -4.16
CA ARG A 81 9.09 -0.08 -4.81
C ARG A 81 9.28 -0.10 -6.33
N ARG A 82 9.40 -1.28 -6.93
CA ARG A 82 9.45 -1.43 -8.39
C ARG A 82 8.09 -1.12 -9.00
N TYR A 83 8.03 -0.15 -9.90
CA TYR A 83 6.81 0.18 -10.63
C TYR A 83 6.49 -0.91 -11.66
N LYS A 84 5.34 -1.59 -11.50
CA LYS A 84 4.90 -2.69 -12.39
C LYS A 84 3.55 -2.42 -13.06
N LYS A 85 3.02 -1.19 -12.98
CA LYS A 85 1.68 -0.84 -13.48
C LYS A 85 1.66 -0.27 -14.90
N GLY A 86 2.80 -0.31 -15.57
CA GLY A 86 3.02 0.27 -16.87
C GLY A 86 4.50 0.27 -17.20
N VAL A 87 4.81 0.59 -18.45
CA VAL A 87 6.19 0.76 -18.92
C VAL A 87 6.55 2.22 -18.77
N VAL A 88 7.57 2.49 -17.95
CA VAL A 88 8.09 3.86 -17.76
C VAL A 88 9.11 4.11 -18.87
N SER A 89 8.86 5.08 -19.74
CA SER A 89 9.83 5.51 -20.75
C SER A 89 10.94 6.38 -20.14
N ALA A 90 12.01 6.60 -20.89
CA ALA A 90 13.17 7.38 -20.44
C ALA A 90 12.82 8.84 -20.06
N ASP A 91 11.75 9.40 -20.62
CA ASP A 91 11.21 10.73 -20.28
C ASP A 91 10.26 10.71 -19.06
N GLY A 92 10.08 9.56 -18.41
CA GLY A 92 9.25 9.38 -17.23
C GLY A 92 7.76 9.21 -17.53
N LYS A 93 7.32 9.21 -18.80
CA LYS A 93 5.92 8.87 -19.13
C LYS A 93 5.64 7.41 -18.86
N VAL A 94 4.43 7.14 -18.38
CA VAL A 94 3.98 5.77 -18.12
C VAL A 94 3.04 5.35 -19.23
N LYS A 95 3.46 4.36 -20.03
CA LYS A 95 2.59 3.67 -20.98
C LYS A 95 1.83 2.55 -20.27
N PRO A 96 0.54 2.33 -20.60
CA PRO A 96 -0.22 1.23 -20.03
C PRO A 96 0.42 -0.12 -20.41
N LEU A 97 0.15 -1.15 -19.60
CA LEU A 97 0.43 -2.52 -20.03
C LEU A 97 -0.60 -2.89 -21.08
N GLU A 98 -0.14 -3.33 -22.24
CA GLU A 98 -0.99 -3.87 -23.31
C GLU A 98 -1.15 -5.37 -23.10
N LEU A 99 -2.40 -5.83 -23.06
CA LEU A 99 -2.72 -7.25 -23.02
C LEU A 99 -2.84 -7.74 -24.47
N THR A 100 -1.83 -8.43 -24.97
CA THR A 100 -1.88 -9.09 -26.27
C THR A 100 -2.42 -10.51 -26.11
N LEU A 101 -3.27 -10.92 -27.05
CA LEU A 101 -3.79 -12.29 -27.16
C LEU A 101 -2.80 -13.20 -27.91
#